data_AF-A0A379WF35-F1
#
_entry.id   AF-A0A379WF35-F1
#
_cell.length_a   1.000
_cell.length_b   1.000
_cell.length_c   1.000
_cell.angle_alpha   90.00
_cell.angle_beta   90.00
_cell.angle_gamma   90.00
#
_symmetry.space_group_name_H-M   'P 1'
#
loop_
_entity.id
_entity.type
_entity.pdbx_description
1 polymer ?
#
loop_
_entity_poly.entity_id
_entity_poly.type
_entity_poly.pdbx_seq_one_letter_code
_entity_poly.pdbx_strand_id
1 'polypeptide(L)'
;MTIAITDVVLRDAHQSLFATRLRLDDMLPIAAQLDDVGYGSLECWGGATFDACIRFLGEDPWLRLRELKKAMPKTPCRCCCAARTCSATATTPMMWWNASLSGR
;
A
#
# COMPACT_ATOMS: atom_id res chain seq x y z
N MET A 1 -19.74 17.56 11.98
CA MET A 1 -18.45 16.89 12.24
C MET A 1 -18.41 15.68 11.30
N THR A 2 -17.58 15.72 10.25
CA THR A 2 -17.57 14.68 9.22
C THR A 2 -16.54 13.62 9.58
N ILE A 3 -16.95 12.35 9.64
CA ILE A 3 -16.05 11.23 9.97
C ILE A 3 -15.28 10.84 8.71
N ALA A 4 -13.95 10.82 8.80
CA ALA A 4 -13.09 10.32 7.73
C ALA A 4 -12.85 8.82 7.93
N ILE A 5 -13.19 8.03 6.91
CA ILE A 5 -12.99 6.58 6.92
C ILE A 5 -11.67 6.24 6.22
N THR A 6 -10.90 5.33 6.81
CA THR A 6 -9.73 4.74 6.17
C THR A 6 -10.08 3.32 5.75
N ASP A 7 -9.94 3.03 4.47
CA ASP A 7 -10.15 1.67 3.97
C ASP A 7 -8.85 0.86 4.06
N VAL A 8 -8.99 -0.42 4.43
CA VAL A 8 -7.88 -1.35 4.72
C VAL A 8 -7.95 -2.61 3.86
N VAL A 9 -8.75 -2.62 2.79
CA VAL A 9 -8.98 -3.80 1.95
C VAL A 9 -7.67 -4.30 1.32
N LEU A 10 -6.85 -3.37 0.85
CA LEU A 10 -5.60 -3.64 0.13
C LEU A 10 -4.42 -4.05 1.03
N ARG A 11 -4.56 -4.03 2.36
CA ARG A 11 -3.49 -4.42 3.30
C ARG A 11 -3.99 -5.34 4.39
N ASP A 12 -4.84 -4.86 5.29
CA ASP A 12 -5.14 -5.58 6.52
C ASP A 12 -6.27 -6.61 6.35
N ALA A 13 -7.24 -6.34 5.48
CA ALA A 13 -8.35 -7.26 5.22
C ALA A 13 -7.85 -8.59 4.65
N HIS A 14 -7.06 -8.56 3.57
CA HIS A 14 -6.49 -9.78 3.00
C HIS A 14 -5.41 -10.40 3.89
N GLN A 15 -4.83 -9.65 4.83
CA GLN A 15 -3.83 -10.17 5.77
C GLN A 15 -4.52 -11.07 6.78
N SER A 16 -5.71 -10.66 7.23
CA SER A 16 -6.55 -11.43 8.14
C SER A 16 -7.26 -12.59 7.43
N LEU A 17 -7.74 -12.38 6.21
CA LEU A 17 -8.63 -13.34 5.51
C LEU A 17 -7.90 -14.29 4.55
N PHE A 18 -6.84 -13.85 3.90
CA PHE A 18 -6.16 -14.59 2.81
C PHE A 18 -4.65 -14.72 3.02
N ALA A 19 -4.18 -14.60 4.27
CA ALA A 19 -2.77 -14.71 4.62
C ALA A 19 -1.85 -13.86 3.73
N THR A 20 -2.27 -12.62 3.38
CA THR A 20 -1.53 -11.67 2.52
C THR A 20 -1.24 -12.13 1.08
N ARG A 21 -2.04 -13.05 0.52
CA ARG A 21 -1.80 -13.64 -0.81
C ARG A 21 -2.58 -12.99 -1.97
N LEU A 22 -3.10 -11.78 -1.80
CA LEU A 22 -3.73 -11.07 -2.91
C LEU A 22 -2.65 -10.58 -3.90
N ARG A 23 -2.83 -10.90 -5.18
CA ARG A 23 -1.90 -10.53 -6.26
C ARG A 23 -2.20 -9.12 -6.76
N LEU A 24 -1.20 -8.50 -7.38
CA LEU A 24 -1.37 -7.17 -7.98
C LEU A 24 -2.46 -7.18 -9.07
N ASP A 25 -2.50 -8.22 -9.90
CA ASP A 25 -3.45 -8.34 -11.01
C ASP A 25 -4.92 -8.28 -10.56
N ASP A 26 -5.23 -8.81 -9.37
CA ASP A 26 -6.58 -8.79 -8.80
C ASP A 26 -6.90 -7.42 -8.16
N MET A 27 -5.89 -6.69 -7.71
CA MET A 27 -6.06 -5.38 -7.07
C MET A 27 -6.26 -4.25 -8.09
N LEU A 28 -5.58 -4.30 -9.24
CA LEU A 28 -5.62 -3.23 -10.24
C LEU A 28 -7.03 -2.87 -10.77
N PRO A 29 -7.91 -3.83 -11.11
CA PRO A 29 -9.23 -3.48 -11.65
C PRO A 29 -10.14 -2.79 -10.63
N ILE A 30 -10.00 -3.10 -9.33
CA ILE A 30 -10.80 -2.48 -8.27
C ILE A 30 -10.21 -1.16 -7.77
N ALA A 31 -8.90 -0.93 -7.97
CA ALA A 31 -8.20 0.25 -7.49
C ALA A 31 -8.81 1.57 -8.02
N ALA A 32 -9.23 1.61 -9.28
CA ALA A 32 -9.88 2.78 -9.87
C ALA A 32 -11.23 3.08 -9.19
N GLN A 33 -12.01 2.03 -8.89
CA GLN A 33 -13.30 2.18 -8.19
C GLN A 33 -13.10 2.67 -6.76
N LEU A 34 -12.08 2.15 -6.06
CA LEU A 34 -11.74 2.59 -4.70
C LEU A 34 -11.32 4.06 -4.65
N ASP A 35 -10.63 4.56 -5.69
CA ASP A 35 -10.24 5.98 -5.77
C ASP A 35 -11.45 6.91 -5.97
N ASP A 36 -12.50 6.45 -6.65
CA ASP A 36 -13.72 7.23 -6.91
C ASP A 36 -14.68 7.30 -5.70
N VAL A 37 -14.58 6.38 -4.74
CA VAL A 37 -15.40 6.40 -3.51
C VAL A 37 -15.07 7.61 -2.61
N GLY A 38 -13.82 8.10 -2.66
CA GLY A 38 -13.40 9.27 -1.89
C GLY A 38 -13.16 8.99 -0.40
N TYR A 39 -12.53 7.86 -0.07
CA TYR A 39 -12.09 7.58 1.30
C TYR A 39 -11.12 8.65 1.82
N GLY A 40 -11.10 8.85 3.15
CA GLY A 40 -10.17 9.79 3.77
C GLY A 40 -8.70 9.35 3.66
N SER A 41 -8.47 8.04 3.63
CA SER A 41 -7.21 7.43 3.19
C SER A 41 -7.39 5.96 2.86
N LEU A 42 -6.44 5.40 2.12
CA LEU A 42 -6.40 3.96 1.78
C LEU A 42 -5.10 3.36 2.29
N GLU A 43 -5.18 2.27 3.05
CA GLU A 43 -4.00 1.54 3.52
C GLU A 43 -3.61 0.48 2.48
N CYS A 44 -2.53 0.75 1.75
CA CYS A 44 -2.12 -0.06 0.59
C CYS A 44 -0.75 -0.73 0.77
N TRP A 45 -0.05 -0.47 1.88
CA TRP A 45 1.34 -0.90 2.04
C TRP A 45 1.76 -1.18 3.47
N GLY A 46 2.80 -2.00 3.63
CA GLY A 46 3.51 -2.19 4.90
C GLY A 46 3.16 -3.50 5.62
N GLY A 47 3.78 -3.70 6.79
CA GLY A 47 3.66 -4.93 7.57
C GLY A 47 4.11 -6.18 6.78
N ALA A 48 3.26 -7.21 6.77
CA ALA A 48 3.55 -8.51 6.16
C ALA A 48 3.44 -8.51 4.62
N THR A 49 2.89 -7.46 4.00
CA THR A 49 2.75 -7.40 2.53
C THR A 49 4.09 -7.41 1.81
N PHE A 50 5.09 -6.72 2.35
CA PHE A 50 6.44 -6.66 1.77
C PHE A 50 7.09 -8.05 1.70
N ASP A 51 7.02 -8.79 2.79
CA ASP A 51 7.58 -10.13 2.90
C ASP A 51 6.82 -11.14 2.04
N ALA A 52 5.48 -11.03 1.99
CA ALA A 52 4.63 -11.92 1.22
C ALA A 52 4.82 -11.77 -0.31
N CYS A 53 5.06 -10.55 -0.80
CA CYS A 53 5.43 -10.28 -2.20
C CYS A 53 6.64 -11.12 -2.62
N ILE A 54 7.71 -11.06 -1.82
CA ILE A 54 9.00 -11.69 -2.15
C ILE A 54 8.94 -13.20 -1.94
N ARG A 55 8.36 -13.66 -0.82
CA ARG A 55 8.41 -15.08 -0.42
C ARG A 55 7.39 -15.97 -1.12
N PHE A 56 6.19 -15.46 -1.38
CA PHE A 56 5.07 -16.29 -1.84
C PHE A 56 4.56 -15.93 -3.22
N LEU A 57 4.58 -14.65 -3.58
CA LEU A 57 4.00 -14.16 -4.83
C LEU A 57 5.04 -14.05 -5.96
N GLY A 58 6.32 -13.92 -5.61
CA GLY A 58 7.39 -13.71 -6.59
C GLY A 58 7.29 -12.35 -7.29
N GLU A 59 6.62 -11.39 -6.68
CA GLU A 59 6.38 -10.05 -7.22
C GLU A 59 7.36 -9.04 -6.62
N ASP A 60 7.80 -8.06 -7.42
CA ASP A 60 8.59 -6.95 -6.90
C ASP A 60 7.69 -6.02 -6.07
N PRO A 61 7.99 -5.83 -4.77
CA PRO A 61 7.17 -5.00 -3.90
C PRO A 61 7.11 -3.53 -4.38
N TRP A 62 8.18 -3.00 -4.95
CA TRP A 62 8.22 -1.60 -5.39
C TRP A 62 7.38 -1.37 -6.63
N LEU A 63 7.37 -2.33 -7.57
CA LEU A 63 6.51 -2.32 -8.74
C LEU A 63 5.03 -2.29 -8.33
N ARG A 64 4.63 -3.13 -7.37
CA ARG A 64 3.27 -3.15 -6.81
C ARG A 64 2.84 -1.78 -6.30
N LEU A 65 3.69 -1.10 -5.53
CA LEU A 65 3.40 0.23 -5.00
C LEU A 65 3.27 1.29 -6.12
N ARG A 66 4.10 1.22 -7.16
CA ARG A 66 4.05 2.14 -8.31
C ARG A 66 2.77 1.95 -9.12
N GLU A 67 2.40 0.71 -9.41
CA GLU A 67 1.18 0.43 -10.20
C GLU A 67 -0.09 0.81 -9.42
N LEU A 68 -0.15 0.51 -8.12
CA LEU A 68 -1.25 0.98 -7.27
C LEU A 68 -1.31 2.52 -7.21
N LYS A 69 -0.16 3.21 -7.17
CA LYS A 69 -0.14 4.67 -7.17
C LYS A 69 -0.58 5.28 -8.49
N LYS A 70 -0.27 4.64 -9.63
CA LYS A 70 -0.77 5.04 -10.94
C LYS A 70 -2.28 4.85 -11.05
N ALA A 71 -2.80 3.74 -10.51
CA ALA A 71 -4.23 3.45 -10.53
C ALA A 71 -5.05 4.34 -9.58
N MET A 72 -4.44 4.83 -8.49
CA MET A 72 -5.08 5.66 -7.47
C MET A 72 -4.37 7.01 -7.25
N PRO A 73 -4.56 7.99 -8.16
CA PRO A 73 -3.93 9.30 -8.03
C PRO A 73 -4.57 10.19 -6.97
N LYS A 74 -5.90 10.09 -6.72
CA LYS A 74 -6.65 11.07 -5.92
C LYS A 74 -6.53 10.83 -4.41
N THR A 75 -6.59 9.57 -3.98
CA THR A 75 -6.68 9.19 -2.56
C THR A 75 -5.29 9.05 -1.93
N PRO A 76 -5.06 9.58 -0.71
CA PRO A 76 -3.79 9.41 -0.01
C PRO A 76 -3.59 7.96 0.46
N CYS A 77 -2.52 7.33 -0.03
CA CYS A 77 -2.11 5.99 0.41
C CYS A 77 -1.31 6.06 1.72
N ARG A 78 -1.70 5.28 2.72
CA ARG A 78 -1.00 5.09 3.99
C ARG A 78 -0.27 3.75 4.00
N CYS A 79 0.80 3.67 4.81
CA CYS A 79 1.49 2.43 5.10
C CYS A 79 1.51 2.13 6.59
N CYS A 80 1.47 0.84 6.95
CA CYS A 80 1.77 0.40 8.30
C CYS A 80 3.25 0.05 8.44
N CYS A 81 3.96 0.84 9.24
CA CYS A 81 5.33 0.54 9.62
C CYS A 81 5.36 0.18 11.12
N ALA A 82 5.84 -1.02 11.45
CA ALA A 82 6.02 -1.42 12.84
C ALA A 82 7.20 -0.64 13.44
N ALA A 83 7.00 -0.04 14.62
CA ALA A 83 7.99 0.84 15.25
C ALA A 83 9.38 0.21 15.44
N ARG A 84 9.44 -1.12 15.63
CA ARG A 84 10.70 -1.86 15.85
C ARG A 84 11.54 -2.05 14.58
N THR A 85 10.91 -2.03 13.41
CA THR A 85 11.55 -2.12 12.10
C THR A 85 11.56 -0.79 11.34
N CYS A 86 10.96 0.26 11.91
CA CYS A 86 10.96 1.62 11.40
C CYS A 86 12.36 2.25 11.26
N SER A 87 13.41 1.79 11.96
CA SER A 87 14.66 2.55 12.12
C SER A 87 15.81 2.19 11.17
N ALA A 88 15.70 1.19 10.29
CA ALA A 88 16.82 0.85 9.38
C ALA A 88 16.43 0.44 7.95
N THR A 89 15.24 -0.13 7.73
CA THR A 89 14.86 -0.63 6.40
C THR A 89 13.53 -0.06 5.88
N ALA A 90 12.72 0.56 6.74
CA ALA A 90 11.39 1.10 6.38
C ALA A 90 11.28 2.64 6.39
N THR A 91 12.20 3.37 7.02
CA THR A 91 12.29 4.84 6.88
C THR A 91 12.98 5.24 5.58
N THR A 92 14.04 4.52 5.20
CA THR A 92 14.79 4.78 3.96
C THR A 92 13.89 4.76 2.73
N PRO A 93 12.96 3.80 2.55
CA PRO A 93 12.13 3.78 1.36
C PRO A 93 10.98 4.78 1.36
N MET A 94 10.46 5.23 2.52
CA MET A 94 9.41 6.25 2.52
C MET A 94 9.99 7.67 2.44
N MET A 95 11.17 7.92 2.99
CA MET A 95 11.97 9.11 2.68
C MET A 95 12.41 9.10 1.21
N TRP A 96 12.85 7.97 0.65
CA TRP A 96 13.14 7.84 -0.79
C TRP A 96 11.88 7.93 -1.66
N TRP A 97 10.73 7.44 -1.21
CA TRP A 97 9.46 7.57 -1.91
C TRP A 97 9.04 9.03 -1.97
N ASN A 98 9.03 9.73 -0.84
CA ASN A 98 8.76 11.16 -0.79
C ASN A 98 9.84 11.98 -1.53
N ALA A 99 11.11 11.58 -1.50
CA ALA A 99 12.20 12.23 -2.24
C ALA A 99 12.12 11.98 -3.76
N SER A 100 11.74 10.77 -4.20
CA SER A 100 11.53 10.45 -5.63
C SER A 100 10.30 11.14 -6.23
N LEU A 101 9.38 11.61 -5.37
CA LEU A 101 8.23 12.43 -5.74
C LEU A 101 8.58 13.94 -5.73
N SER A 102 9.62 14.35 -5.01
CA SER A 102 10.14 15.72 -5.01
C SER A 102 11.43 15.78 -5.82
N GLY A 103 11.36 15.89 -7.16
CA GLY A 103 12.53 15.88 -8.05
C GLY A 103 13.70 16.77 -7.61
N ARG A 104 14.58 16.22 -6.78
CA ARG A 104 15.85 16.73 -6.26
C ARG A 104 16.81 15.55 -6.17
#